data_AF-A0A5B8YLJ6-F1
#
_entry.id   AF-A0A5B8YLJ6-F1
#
_cell.length_a   1.000
_cell.length_b   1.000
_cell.length_c   1.000
_cell.angle_alpha   90.00
_cell.angle_beta   90.00
_cell.angle_gamma   90.00
#
_symmetry.space_group_name_H-M   'P 1'
#
loop_
_entity.id
_entity.type
_entity.pdbx_description
1 polymer ?
#
loop_
_entity_poly.entity_id
_entity_poly.type
_entity_poly.pdbx_seq_one_letter_code
_entity_poly.pdbx_strand_id
1 'polypeptide(L)'
;MKIKFLLLSLCLFICSNLQAQTETYTLTEVDNAPVIGDCEEEDPKVCFENNLKTHISTTMKVVNLNSGIGTKAYAQFEISETGKVENIQVRSYDKKLTKETERILKKLKIKEAATKNGKKVKMRHTVPVSFNLIVF
;
A
#
# COMPACT_ATOMS: atom_id res chain seq x y z
N MET A 1 -24.09 -42.95 25.30
CA MET A 1 -24.40 -41.76 24.48
C MET A 1 -23.84 -40.44 25.07
N LYS A 2 -22.66 -40.45 25.74
CA LYS A 2 -22.06 -39.23 26.34
C LYS A 2 -20.61 -38.95 25.87
N ILE A 3 -19.94 -39.93 25.27
CA ILE A 3 -18.55 -39.83 24.78
C ILE A 3 -18.44 -39.06 23.44
N LYS A 4 -19.43 -39.15 22.55
CA LYS A 4 -19.46 -38.34 21.31
C LYS A 4 -19.61 -36.84 21.56
N PHE A 5 -20.21 -36.46 22.71
CA PHE A 5 -20.44 -35.05 23.06
C PHE A 5 -19.18 -34.39 23.65
N LEU A 6 -18.33 -35.17 24.34
CA LEU A 6 -17.08 -34.69 24.95
C LEU A 6 -15.98 -34.42 23.90
N LEU A 7 -15.90 -35.22 22.84
CA LEU A 7 -14.97 -35.01 21.73
C LEU A 7 -15.34 -33.79 20.87
N LEU A 8 -16.63 -33.48 20.74
CA LEU A 8 -17.12 -32.32 19.99
C LEU A 8 -16.85 -30.99 20.72
N SER A 9 -16.88 -31.02 22.06
CA SER A 9 -16.59 -29.86 22.92
C SER A 9 -15.12 -29.45 22.94
N LEU A 10 -14.19 -30.39 22.69
CA LEU A 10 -12.75 -30.13 22.76
C LEU A 10 -12.22 -29.43 21.50
N CYS A 11 -12.82 -29.69 20.33
CA CYS A 11 -12.45 -29.03 19.07
C CYS A 11 -12.79 -27.53 19.04
N LEU A 12 -13.87 -27.10 19.70
CA LEU A 12 -14.28 -25.70 19.74
C LEU A 12 -13.32 -24.81 20.55
N PHE A 13 -12.65 -25.36 21.57
CA PHE A 13 -11.67 -24.63 22.37
C PHE A 13 -10.30 -24.48 21.68
N ILE A 14 -9.97 -25.37 20.74
CA ILE A 14 -8.68 -25.33 20.04
C ILE A 14 -8.75 -24.37 18.83
N CYS A 15 -9.94 -24.17 18.24
CA CYS A 15 -10.11 -23.29 17.07
C CYS A 15 -10.08 -21.78 17.37
N SER A 16 -10.26 -21.35 18.62
CA SER A 16 -10.32 -19.91 18.96
C SER A 16 -8.96 -19.19 18.91
N ASN A 17 -7.84 -19.92 18.87
CA ASN A 17 -6.49 -19.34 18.96
C ASN A 17 -5.76 -19.17 17.62
N LEU A 18 -6.39 -19.44 16.47
CA LEU A 18 -5.76 -19.20 15.16
C LEU A 18 -6.16 -17.82 14.59
N GLN A 19 -5.99 -16.75 15.38
CA GLN A 19 -5.92 -15.41 14.80
C GLN A 19 -4.49 -15.17 14.33
N ALA A 20 -4.18 -15.61 13.10
CA ALA A 20 -3.00 -15.13 12.39
C ALA A 20 -3.25 -13.64 12.04
N GLN A 21 -2.98 -12.74 12.99
CA GLN A 21 -3.04 -11.31 12.73
C GLN A 21 -1.79 -10.96 11.91
N THR A 22 -1.96 -10.72 10.61
CA THR A 22 -0.88 -10.23 9.75
C THR A 22 -0.45 -8.86 10.24
N GLU A 23 0.76 -8.77 10.80
CA GLU A 23 1.36 -7.51 11.24
C GLU A 23 1.66 -6.63 10.01
N THR A 24 1.33 -5.34 10.10
CA THR A 24 1.58 -4.36 9.04
C THR A 24 2.67 -3.41 9.49
N TYR A 25 3.77 -3.35 8.74
CA TYR A 25 4.91 -2.49 9.04
C TYR A 25 4.89 -1.19 8.24
N THR A 26 5.63 -0.20 8.68
CA THR A 26 5.93 1.03 7.96
C THR A 26 7.27 0.93 7.23
N LEU A 27 7.55 1.86 6.31
CA LEU A 27 8.82 1.91 5.57
C LEU A 27 10.06 1.97 6.49
N THR A 28 9.94 2.64 7.64
CA THR A 28 11.04 2.74 8.61
C THR A 28 11.31 1.44 9.35
N GLU A 29 10.29 0.59 9.51
CA GLU A 29 10.35 -0.63 10.33
C GLU A 29 10.78 -1.89 9.57
N VAL A 30 10.82 -1.83 8.23
CA VAL A 30 11.28 -2.93 7.38
C VAL A 30 12.78 -2.82 7.11
N ASP A 31 13.43 -3.95 6.86
CA ASP A 31 14.85 -4.01 6.54
C ASP A 31 15.07 -3.61 5.08
N ASN A 32 14.31 -4.22 4.17
CA ASN A 32 14.30 -3.86 2.75
C ASN A 32 12.90 -3.39 2.33
N ALA A 33 12.84 -2.26 1.62
CA ALA A 33 11.62 -1.74 1.06
C ALA A 33 11.17 -2.55 -0.17
N PRO A 34 9.90 -2.41 -0.60
CA PRO A 34 9.44 -3.02 -1.84
C PRO A 34 10.20 -2.48 -3.04
N VAL A 35 10.45 -3.33 -4.03
CA VAL A 35 11.14 -2.94 -5.27
C VAL A 35 10.10 -2.64 -6.35
N ILE A 36 10.18 -1.44 -6.93
CA ILE A 36 9.39 -1.01 -8.09
C ILE A 36 10.33 -0.94 -9.28
N GLY A 37 10.13 -1.81 -10.29
CA GLY A 37 11.01 -1.86 -11.45
C GLY A 37 12.43 -2.28 -11.08
N ASP A 38 13.42 -1.52 -11.55
CA ASP A 38 14.83 -1.73 -11.24
C ASP A 38 15.33 -0.67 -10.26
N CYS A 39 16.33 -1.03 -9.47
CA CYS A 39 16.84 -0.21 -8.38
C CYS A 39 18.29 0.17 -8.64
N GLU A 40 18.55 1.47 -8.78
CA GLU A 40 19.89 2.02 -9.04
C GLU A 40 20.54 2.59 -7.77
N GLU A 41 19.76 2.79 -6.71
CA GLU A 41 20.22 3.34 -5.43
C GLU A 41 20.76 2.23 -4.52
N GLU A 42 21.80 2.55 -3.73
CA GLU A 42 22.32 1.62 -2.72
C GLU A 42 21.34 1.41 -1.55
N ASP A 43 20.57 2.45 -1.19
CA ASP A 43 19.55 2.36 -0.13
C ASP A 43 18.20 1.92 -0.72
N PRO A 44 17.68 0.72 -0.33
CA PRO A 44 16.41 0.22 -0.82
C PRO A 44 15.21 1.13 -0.53
N LYS A 45 15.24 1.87 0.59
CA LYS A 45 14.14 2.76 0.99
C LYS A 45 14.10 4.00 0.11
N VAL A 46 15.26 4.61 -0.14
CA VAL A 46 15.39 5.74 -1.07
C VAL A 46 14.97 5.31 -2.48
N CYS A 47 15.41 4.13 -2.90
CA CYS A 47 15.04 3.54 -4.17
C CYS A 47 13.52 3.41 -4.36
N PHE A 48 12.84 2.84 -3.36
CA PHE A 48 11.39 2.71 -3.35
C PHE A 48 10.69 4.07 -3.49
N GLU A 49 11.11 5.07 -2.71
CA GLU A 49 10.50 6.41 -2.75
C GLU A 49 10.71 7.09 -4.10
N ASN A 50 11.92 7.01 -4.66
CA ASN A 50 12.25 7.57 -5.97
C ASN A 50 11.45 6.91 -7.08
N ASN A 51 11.39 5.58 -7.12
CA ASN A 51 10.64 4.87 -8.15
C ASN A 51 9.13 5.04 -7.99
N LEU A 52 8.61 5.14 -6.76
CA LEU A 52 7.21 5.47 -6.50
C LEU A 52 6.88 6.86 -7.02
N LYS A 53 7.73 7.85 -6.76
CA LYS A 53 7.58 9.23 -7.27
C LYS A 53 7.59 9.25 -8.80
N THR A 54 8.52 8.54 -9.42
CA THR A 54 8.61 8.41 -10.88
C THR A 54 7.38 7.72 -11.48
N HIS A 55 6.90 6.64 -10.87
CA HIS A 55 5.65 5.98 -11.29
C HIS A 55 4.47 6.94 -11.21
N ILE A 56 4.36 7.71 -10.13
CA ILE A 56 3.28 8.69 -9.93
C ILE A 56 3.34 9.76 -11.02
N SER A 57 4.49 10.38 -11.25
CA SER A 57 4.63 11.48 -12.22
C SER A 57 4.40 11.00 -13.66
N THR A 58 4.93 9.85 -14.04
CA THR A 58 4.82 9.31 -15.42
C THR A 58 3.44 8.72 -15.72
N THR A 59 2.73 8.21 -14.72
CA THR A 59 1.39 7.63 -14.90
C THR A 59 0.28 8.66 -14.80
N MET A 60 0.54 9.82 -14.20
CA MET A 60 -0.44 10.88 -13.97
C MET A 60 -0.97 11.46 -15.28
N LYS A 61 -2.29 11.61 -15.37
CA LYS A 61 -2.94 12.34 -16.46
C LYS A 61 -3.21 13.78 -16.03
N VAL A 62 -3.27 14.67 -17.02
CA VAL A 62 -3.74 16.04 -16.81
C VAL A 62 -5.17 15.99 -16.27
N VAL A 63 -5.41 16.66 -15.15
CA VAL A 63 -6.74 16.75 -14.53
C VAL A 63 -7.21 18.20 -14.64
N ASN A 64 -8.29 18.43 -15.40
CA ASN A 64 -8.94 19.75 -15.46
C ASN A 64 -9.73 19.97 -14.17
N LEU A 65 -9.20 20.81 -13.27
CA LEU A 65 -9.90 21.23 -12.07
C LEU A 65 -10.71 22.49 -12.35
N ASN A 66 -11.93 22.54 -11.82
CA ASN A 66 -12.83 23.68 -11.99
C ASN A 66 -12.55 24.79 -10.96
N SER A 67 -11.69 24.52 -9.98
CA SER A 67 -11.36 25.41 -8.87
C SER A 67 -9.88 25.28 -8.52
N GLY A 68 -9.20 26.40 -8.29
CA GLY A 68 -7.79 26.43 -7.84
C GLY A 68 -7.55 25.98 -6.40
N ILE A 69 -8.56 25.41 -5.73
CA ILE A 69 -8.50 24.97 -4.34
C ILE A 69 -8.10 23.50 -4.28
N GLY A 70 -6.97 23.21 -3.61
CA GLY A 70 -6.54 21.86 -3.26
C GLY A 70 -5.86 21.09 -4.41
N THR A 71 -4.55 21.26 -4.55
CA THR A 71 -3.71 20.58 -5.56
C THR A 71 -3.12 19.26 -5.08
N LYS A 72 -3.42 18.84 -3.85
CA LYS A 72 -2.81 17.68 -3.21
C LYS A 72 -3.85 16.63 -2.87
N ALA A 73 -3.46 15.38 -3.07
CA ALA A 73 -4.14 14.21 -2.53
C ALA A 73 -3.15 13.46 -1.64
N TYR A 74 -3.59 13.03 -0.47
CA TYR A 74 -2.81 12.18 0.43
C TYR A 74 -3.33 10.76 0.31
N ALA A 75 -2.49 9.84 -0.16
CA ALA A 75 -2.87 8.47 -0.35
C ALA A 75 -2.14 7.56 0.62
N GLN A 76 -2.90 6.78 1.38
CA GLN A 76 -2.41 5.68 2.19
C GLN A 76 -2.76 4.37 1.48
N PHE A 77 -1.84 3.43 1.43
CA PHE A 77 -2.07 2.12 0.84
C PHE A 77 -1.18 1.07 1.50
N GLU A 78 -1.53 -0.19 1.28
CA GLU A 78 -0.76 -1.33 1.76
C GLU A 78 -0.21 -2.12 0.57
N ILE A 79 1.00 -2.64 0.73
CA ILE A 79 1.63 -3.61 -0.15
C ILE A 79 1.68 -4.92 0.63
N SER A 80 0.96 -5.93 0.14
CA SER A 80 0.97 -7.27 0.74
C SER A 80 2.32 -7.98 0.56
N GLU A 81 2.49 -9.10 1.26
CA GLU A 81 3.65 -10.00 1.15
C GLU A 81 3.88 -10.54 -0.28
N THR A 82 2.85 -10.48 -1.14
CA THR A 82 2.91 -10.89 -2.55
C THR A 82 3.24 -9.74 -3.51
N GLY A 83 3.37 -8.51 -3.00
CA GLY A 83 3.55 -7.30 -3.81
C GLY A 83 2.24 -6.70 -4.33
N LYS A 84 1.08 -7.26 -4.00
CA LYS A 84 -0.21 -6.66 -4.38
C LYS A 84 -0.47 -5.38 -3.58
N VAL A 85 -0.80 -4.30 -4.30
CA VAL A 85 -1.27 -3.03 -3.71
C VAL A 85 -2.75 -3.16 -3.35
N GLU A 86 -3.08 -2.89 -2.08
CA GLU A 86 -4.42 -3.02 -1.51
C GLU A 86 -4.71 -1.93 -0.47
N ASN A 87 -5.94 -1.91 0.05
CA ASN A 87 -6.37 -0.99 1.11
C ASN A 87 -6.07 0.50 0.83
N ILE A 88 -6.20 0.89 -0.44
CA ILE A 88 -5.96 2.26 -0.90
C ILE A 88 -7.04 3.19 -0.33
N GLN A 89 -6.60 4.21 0.39
CA GLN A 89 -7.42 5.28 0.96
C GLN A 89 -6.83 6.63 0.54
N VAL A 90 -7.63 7.47 -0.10
CA VAL A 90 -7.17 8.77 -0.62
C VAL A 90 -7.99 9.90 -0.02
N ARG A 91 -7.30 10.90 0.54
CA ARG A 91 -7.89 12.13 1.09
C ARG A 91 -7.51 13.32 0.20
N SER A 92 -8.51 13.99 -0.37
CA SER A 92 -8.34 15.22 -1.14
C SER A 92 -9.62 16.06 -1.09
N TYR A 93 -9.51 17.35 -1.39
CA TYR A 93 -10.64 18.27 -1.50
C TYR A 93 -11.44 18.05 -2.80
N ASP A 94 -10.80 17.51 -3.84
CA ASP A 94 -11.44 17.27 -5.14
C ASP A 94 -11.52 15.76 -5.46
N LYS A 95 -12.74 15.30 -5.76
CA LYS A 95 -13.02 13.90 -6.11
C LYS A 95 -12.29 13.42 -7.36
N LYS A 96 -11.98 14.31 -8.31
CA LYS A 96 -11.19 13.99 -9.50
C LYS A 96 -9.76 13.62 -9.11
N LEU A 97 -9.16 14.35 -8.17
CA LEU A 97 -7.82 14.03 -7.65
C LEU A 97 -7.83 12.69 -6.91
N THR A 98 -8.83 12.47 -6.05
CA THR A 98 -9.02 11.16 -5.38
C THR A 98 -9.06 10.00 -6.38
N LYS A 99 -9.91 10.09 -7.41
CA LYS A 99 -10.05 9.04 -8.43
C LYS A 99 -8.76 8.82 -9.22
N GLU A 100 -8.07 9.90 -9.59
CA GLU A 100 -6.84 9.81 -10.37
C GLU A 100 -5.70 9.22 -9.55
N THR A 101 -5.53 9.62 -8.29
CA THR A 101 -4.56 9.03 -7.37
C THR A 101 -4.82 7.54 -7.15
N GLU A 102 -6.08 7.13 -6.93
CA GLU A 102 -6.43 5.71 -6.84
C GLU A 102 -6.05 4.94 -8.11
N ARG A 103 -6.29 5.53 -9.30
CA ARG A 103 -5.95 4.91 -10.58
C ARG A 103 -4.44 4.73 -10.76
N ILE A 104 -3.66 5.73 -10.36
CA ILE A 104 -2.19 5.68 -10.40
C ILE A 104 -1.68 4.54 -9.51
N LEU A 105 -2.17 4.45 -8.27
CA LEU A 105 -1.75 3.41 -7.32
C LEU A 105 -2.21 2.01 -7.73
N LYS A 106 -3.40 1.86 -8.32
CA LYS A 106 -3.87 0.57 -8.87
C LYS A 106 -3.01 0.05 -10.03
N LYS A 107 -2.25 0.93 -10.70
CA LYS A 107 -1.31 0.56 -11.77
C LYS A 107 0.11 0.32 -11.27
N LEU A 108 0.39 0.60 -10.01
CA LEU A 108 1.71 0.38 -9.42
C LEU A 108 2.03 -1.12 -9.42
N LYS A 109 3.15 -1.49 -10.02
CA LYS A 109 3.63 -2.87 -10.07
C LYS A 109 4.82 -3.03 -9.14
N ILE A 110 4.66 -3.89 -8.13
CA ILE A 110 5.73 -4.26 -7.21
C ILE A 110 6.41 -5.52 -7.77
N LYS A 111 7.72 -5.46 -7.94
CA LYS A 111 8.56 -6.58 -8.38
C LYS A 111 8.88 -7.49 -7.20
N GLU A 112 9.24 -6.90 -6.06
CA GLU A 112 9.55 -7.61 -4.82
C GLU A 112 8.92 -6.92 -3.61
N ALA A 113 8.36 -7.70 -2.69
CA ALA A 113 7.72 -7.17 -1.48
C ALA A 113 8.74 -6.73 -0.43
N ALA A 114 8.30 -5.93 0.54
CA ALA A 114 9.14 -5.56 1.68
C ALA A 114 9.56 -6.80 2.47
N THR A 115 10.75 -6.74 3.08
CA THR A 115 11.22 -7.81 3.96
C THR A 115 11.64 -7.28 5.33
N LYS A 116 11.39 -8.11 6.34
CA LYS A 116 11.83 -7.90 7.72
C LYS A 116 12.26 -9.23 8.32
N ASN A 117 13.44 -9.27 8.94
CA ASN A 117 14.07 -10.47 9.48
C ASN A 117 14.09 -11.62 8.47
N GLY A 118 14.39 -11.31 7.20
CA GLY A 118 14.45 -12.28 6.10
C GLY A 118 13.10 -12.83 5.60
N LYS A 119 11.97 -12.32 6.09
CA LYS A 119 10.62 -12.73 5.65
C LYS A 119 9.93 -11.63 4.87
N LYS A 120 9.14 -11.98 3.86
CA LYS A 120 8.24 -11.04 3.18
C LYS A 120 7.16 -10.59 4.16
N VAL A 121 6.90 -9.29 4.20
CA VAL A 121 5.94 -8.70 5.14
C VAL A 121 5.01 -7.72 4.45
N LYS A 122 3.84 -7.51 5.06
CA LYS A 122 2.91 -6.47 4.65
C LYS A 122 3.45 -5.10 5.09
N MET A 123 3.43 -4.12 4.20
CA MET A 123 3.89 -2.76 4.47
C MET A 123 2.82 -1.73 4.14
N ARG A 124 2.60 -0.76 5.02
CA ARG A 124 1.76 0.41 4.80
C ARG A 124 2.62 1.63 4.49
N HIS A 125 2.22 2.40 3.49
CA HIS A 125 2.89 3.65 3.15
C HIS A 125 1.87 4.76 2.88
N THR A 126 2.28 6.00 3.12
CA THR A 126 1.46 7.20 2.84
C THR A 126 2.27 8.16 2.00
N VAL A 127 1.74 8.54 0.83
CA VAL A 127 2.42 9.42 -0.12
C VAL A 127 1.55 10.65 -0.44
N PRO A 128 2.12 11.87 -0.40
CA PRO A 128 1.47 13.04 -0.95
C PRO A 128 1.61 13.06 -2.48
N VAL A 129 0.49 13.13 -3.19
CA VAL A 129 0.45 13.32 -4.65
C VAL A 129 0.09 14.76 -4.94
N SER A 130 1.01 15.48 -5.57
CA SER A 130 0.79 16.88 -5.97
C SER A 130 0.48 16.95 -7.45
N PHE A 131 -0.57 17.69 -7.80
CA PHE A 131 -1.03 17.93 -9.17
C PHE A 131 -0.68 19.35 -9.57
N ASN A 132 0.03 19.50 -10.69
CA ASN A 132 0.25 20.81 -11.29
C ASN A 132 -1.03 21.20 -12.06
N LEU A 133 -1.64 22.32 -11.69
CA LEU A 133 -2.84 22.81 -12.35
C LEU A 133 -2.46 23.54 -13.64
N ILE A 134 -3.22 23.26 -14.71
CA ILE A 134 -3.33 24.18 -15.84
C ILE A 134 -4.67 24.90 -15.64
N VAL A 135 -4.61 26.17 -15.26
CA VAL A 135 -5.80 27.04 -15.20
C VAL A 135 -6.00 27.60 -16.60
N PHE A 136 -7.18 27.40 -17.18
CA PHE A 136 -7.60 28.00 -18.45
C PHE A 136 -8.49 29.21 -18.18
#